data_AF-A0AAW2IY71-F1
#
_entry.id   AF-A0AAW2IY71-F1
#
_cell.length_a   1.000
_cell.length_b   1.000
_cell.length_c   1.000
_cell.angle_alpha   90.00
_cell.angle_beta   90.00
_cell.angle_gamma   90.00
#
_symmetry.space_group_name_H-M   'P 1'
#
loop_
_entity.id
_entity.type
_entity.pdbx_description
1 polymer ?
#
loop_
_entity_poly.entity_id
_entity_poly.type
_entity_poly.pdbx_seq_one_letter_code
_entity_poly.pdbx_strand_id
1 'polypeptide(L)'
;MDGMREIATAYYERASEEEKESAEEFFRKLDVNGDGRVSLLELKRSVGSWLSNENMFKQLDENGDGTLDFYEVLAVYYMVNKVNLLVCSGCWGLLVGPYFSCLLCLGKSPDTFDLCCTCYRRGTVAHEHSSEYLLDHHSLLSVLRNRSKEAEKSQGKKEMEELREIARAHYRAGSPEVQALAYEFFKTMDTNGDGRVDLSEFLTFMRQQGYSHMRSPYFFNELDHDGNGALDFSEAMTLYYIIKSGRPFCDGCANFIPGIFFSCVECFKNPQRSFNLCRDCYRSTKCNHNHDGRIQFLDNYTLLEAKRDEDLAQTAGVNSNEVI
;
A
#
# COMPACT_ATOMS: atom_id res chain seq x y z
N MET A 1 -19.07 -22.83 -12.42
CA MET A 1 -17.68 -23.27 -12.67
C MET A 1 -17.08 -22.58 -13.88
N ASP A 2 -17.89 -22.25 -14.89
CA ASP A 2 -17.48 -21.62 -16.15
C ASP A 2 -16.58 -20.39 -15.95
N GLY A 3 -16.98 -19.44 -15.11
CA GLY A 3 -16.14 -18.27 -14.79
C GLY A 3 -14.81 -18.60 -14.09
N MET A 4 -14.73 -19.72 -13.33
CA MET A 4 -13.48 -20.14 -12.69
C MET A 4 -12.53 -20.78 -13.70
N ARG A 5 -13.05 -21.53 -14.68
CA ARG A 5 -12.27 -22.05 -15.80
C ARG A 5 -11.70 -20.91 -16.65
N GLU A 6 -12.53 -19.93 -17.01
CA GLU A 6 -12.08 -18.75 -17.74
C GLU A 6 -10.96 -18.00 -17.02
N ILE A 7 -11.11 -17.79 -15.70
CA ILE A 7 -10.06 -17.17 -14.87
C ILE A 7 -8.79 -18.01 -14.88
N ALA A 8 -8.88 -19.32 -14.62
CA ALA A 8 -7.73 -20.21 -14.58
C ALA A 8 -6.97 -20.23 -15.92
N THR A 9 -7.67 -20.30 -17.04
CA THR A 9 -7.10 -20.23 -18.39
C THR A 9 -6.42 -18.88 -18.62
N ALA A 10 -7.07 -17.76 -18.29
CA ALA A 10 -6.48 -16.43 -18.46
C ALA A 10 -5.21 -16.23 -17.60
N TYR A 11 -5.17 -16.80 -16.40
CA TYR A 11 -3.96 -16.81 -15.56
C TYR A 11 -2.86 -17.63 -16.20
N TYR A 12 -3.14 -18.85 -16.67
CA TYR A 12 -2.17 -19.72 -17.32
C TYR A 12 -1.58 -19.11 -18.60
N GLU A 13 -2.42 -18.50 -19.45
CA GLU A 13 -1.98 -17.86 -20.70
C GLU A 13 -1.01 -16.69 -20.46
N ARG A 14 -1.13 -16.00 -19.32
CA ARG A 14 -0.28 -14.87 -18.93
C ARG A 14 0.84 -15.25 -17.96
N ALA A 15 0.90 -16.51 -17.54
CA ALA A 15 1.87 -16.99 -16.57
C ALA A 15 3.28 -17.03 -17.16
N SER A 16 4.30 -17.01 -16.29
CA SER A 16 5.68 -17.27 -16.74
C SER A 16 5.82 -18.71 -17.22
N GLU A 17 6.87 -19.01 -18.00
CA GLU A 17 7.13 -20.38 -18.46
C GLU A 17 7.31 -21.37 -17.30
N GLU A 18 7.94 -20.92 -16.20
CA GLU A 18 8.09 -21.71 -14.96
C GLU A 18 6.73 -22.05 -14.31
N GLU A 19 5.79 -21.10 -14.31
CA GLU A 19 4.46 -21.30 -13.77
C GLU A 19 3.60 -22.20 -14.67
N LYS A 20 3.76 -22.10 -16.00
CA LYS A 20 3.12 -23.01 -16.94
C LYS A 20 3.63 -24.43 -16.79
N GLU A 21 4.95 -24.61 -16.68
CA GLU A 21 5.56 -25.91 -16.44
C GLU A 21 5.05 -26.54 -15.15
N SER A 22 4.85 -25.74 -14.09
CA SER A 22 4.26 -26.19 -12.83
C SER A 22 2.83 -26.71 -12.98
N ALA A 23 2.00 -26.04 -13.79
CA ALA A 23 0.63 -26.47 -14.08
C ALA A 23 0.59 -27.76 -14.93
N GLU A 24 1.49 -27.88 -15.90
CA GLU A 24 1.65 -29.08 -16.71
C GLU A 24 2.18 -30.27 -15.90
N GLU A 25 3.12 -30.04 -14.98
CA GLU A 25 3.60 -31.08 -14.08
C GLU A 25 2.48 -31.55 -13.14
N PHE A 26 1.62 -30.63 -12.68
CA PHE A 26 0.43 -30.99 -11.92
C PHE A 26 -0.52 -31.87 -12.75
N PHE A 27 -0.78 -31.52 -14.00
CA PHE A 27 -1.57 -32.36 -14.90
C PHE A 27 -0.96 -33.75 -15.08
N ARG A 28 0.35 -33.83 -15.37
CA ARG A 28 1.09 -35.11 -15.52
C ARG A 28 1.03 -35.98 -14.26
N LYS A 29 0.92 -35.39 -13.07
CA LYS A 29 0.74 -36.13 -11.81
C LYS A 29 -0.67 -36.71 -11.65
N LEU A 30 -1.66 -36.06 -12.26
CA LEU A 30 -3.04 -36.55 -12.26
C LEU A 30 -3.27 -37.59 -13.35
N ASP A 31 -2.74 -37.38 -14.55
CA ASP A 31 -2.80 -38.31 -15.69
C ASP A 31 -1.80 -39.47 -15.49
N VAL A 32 -2.20 -40.45 -14.68
CA VAL A 32 -1.34 -41.59 -14.29
C VAL A 32 -1.16 -42.56 -15.45
N ASN A 33 -2.18 -42.75 -16.29
CA ASN A 33 -2.14 -43.70 -17.39
C ASN A 33 -1.54 -43.10 -18.67
N GLY A 34 -1.37 -41.77 -18.75
CA GLY A 34 -0.76 -41.05 -19.86
C GLY A 34 -1.65 -40.93 -21.09
N ASP A 35 -2.98 -41.00 -20.93
CA ASP A 35 -3.94 -40.94 -22.03
C ASP A 35 -4.28 -39.50 -22.46
N GLY A 36 -3.70 -38.51 -21.78
CA GLY A 36 -3.88 -37.08 -22.05
C GLY A 36 -5.16 -36.51 -21.46
N ARG A 37 -5.86 -37.27 -20.62
CA ARG A 37 -7.08 -36.89 -19.91
C ARG A 37 -6.99 -37.39 -18.46
N VAL A 38 -7.85 -36.84 -17.59
CA VAL A 38 -7.89 -37.24 -16.18
C VAL A 38 -9.26 -37.81 -15.85
N SER A 39 -9.32 -39.10 -15.55
CA SER A 39 -10.54 -39.76 -15.09
C SER A 39 -10.88 -39.41 -13.64
N LEU A 40 -12.14 -39.61 -13.24
CA LEU A 40 -12.57 -39.45 -11.84
C LEU A 40 -11.74 -40.29 -10.85
N LEU A 41 -11.29 -41.48 -11.28
CA LEU A 41 -10.50 -42.37 -10.44
C LEU A 41 -9.07 -41.84 -10.24
N GLU A 42 -8.48 -41.30 -11.31
CA GLU A 42 -7.16 -40.65 -11.28
C GLU A 42 -7.18 -39.40 -10.42
N LEU A 43 -8.21 -38.55 -10.59
CA LEU A 43 -8.42 -37.40 -9.73
C LEU A 43 -8.52 -37.83 -8.26
N LYS A 44 -9.40 -38.81 -7.94
CA LYS A 44 -9.61 -39.35 -6.57
C LYS A 44 -8.32 -39.83 -5.89
N ARG A 45 -7.35 -40.34 -6.65
CA ARG A 45 -6.09 -40.88 -6.11
C ARG A 45 -5.06 -39.81 -5.82
N SER A 46 -5.11 -38.69 -6.53
CA SER A 46 -4.03 -37.69 -6.52
C SER A 46 -4.41 -36.36 -5.87
N VAL A 47 -5.71 -36.07 -5.63
CA VAL A 47 -6.17 -34.89 -4.88
C VAL A 47 -6.84 -35.25 -3.56
N GLY A 48 -6.86 -34.31 -2.61
CA GLY A 48 -7.49 -34.52 -1.31
C GLY A 48 -9.00 -34.86 -1.37
N SER A 49 -9.51 -35.49 -0.30
CA SER A 49 -10.90 -35.95 -0.15
C SER A 49 -11.98 -34.91 -0.54
N TRP A 50 -11.66 -33.62 -0.39
CA TRP A 50 -12.54 -32.51 -0.74
C TRP A 50 -12.77 -32.33 -2.26
N LEU A 51 -11.72 -32.46 -3.08
CA LEU A 51 -11.77 -32.24 -4.53
C LEU A 51 -12.23 -33.47 -5.31
N SER A 52 -12.32 -34.61 -4.63
CA SER A 52 -12.59 -35.92 -5.23
C SER A 52 -14.06 -36.35 -5.17
N ASN A 53 -14.95 -35.42 -4.81
CA ASN A 53 -16.40 -35.62 -4.85
C ASN A 53 -16.92 -35.59 -6.30
N GLU A 54 -17.79 -36.55 -6.65
CA GLU A 54 -18.42 -36.67 -7.97
C GLU A 54 -19.15 -35.42 -8.44
N ASN A 55 -19.75 -34.67 -7.51
CA ASN A 55 -20.43 -33.43 -7.86
C ASN A 55 -19.45 -32.32 -8.28
N MET A 56 -18.20 -32.36 -7.82
CA MET A 56 -17.15 -31.43 -8.26
C MET A 56 -16.65 -31.82 -9.64
N PHE A 57 -16.36 -33.10 -9.85
CA PHE A 57 -15.91 -33.63 -11.13
C PHE A 57 -16.89 -33.28 -12.26
N LYS A 58 -18.19 -33.51 -12.06
CA LYS A 58 -19.24 -33.17 -13.04
C LYS A 58 -19.35 -31.68 -13.35
N GLN A 59 -18.91 -30.81 -12.43
CA GLN A 59 -18.91 -29.38 -12.71
C GLN A 59 -17.62 -28.92 -13.40
N LEU A 60 -16.56 -29.71 -13.32
CA LEU A 60 -15.29 -29.47 -14.01
C LEU A 60 -15.36 -29.96 -15.46
N ASP A 61 -15.91 -31.17 -15.66
CA ASP A 61 -16.20 -31.83 -16.95
C ASP A 61 -17.28 -31.04 -17.70
N GLU A 62 -16.85 -30.08 -18.51
CA GLU A 62 -17.70 -29.13 -19.21
C GLU A 62 -18.36 -29.78 -20.43
N ASN A 63 -17.61 -30.61 -21.13
CA ASN A 63 -18.09 -31.26 -22.35
C ASN A 63 -18.89 -32.55 -22.04
N GLY A 64 -18.87 -33.03 -20.80
CA GLY A 64 -19.62 -34.19 -20.32
C GLY A 64 -19.09 -35.52 -20.85
N ASP A 65 -17.82 -35.58 -21.27
CA ASP A 65 -17.22 -36.78 -21.83
C ASP A 65 -16.75 -37.79 -20.78
N GLY A 66 -16.89 -37.44 -19.49
CA GLY A 66 -16.55 -38.29 -18.36
C GLY A 66 -15.06 -38.27 -18.00
N THR A 67 -14.28 -37.39 -18.63
CA THR A 67 -12.86 -37.15 -18.36
C THR A 67 -12.60 -35.65 -18.24
N LEU A 68 -11.45 -35.27 -17.65
CA LEU A 68 -11.02 -33.87 -17.60
C LEU A 68 -9.82 -33.65 -18.52
N ASP A 69 -9.92 -32.72 -19.44
CA ASP A 69 -8.79 -32.27 -20.25
C ASP A 69 -7.86 -31.32 -19.47
N PHE A 70 -6.78 -30.87 -20.12
CA PHE A 70 -5.82 -29.97 -19.51
C PHE A 70 -6.44 -28.66 -19.00
N TYR A 71 -7.34 -28.04 -19.78
CA TYR A 71 -7.96 -26.76 -19.43
C TYR A 71 -8.99 -26.92 -18.32
N GLU A 72 -9.67 -28.07 -18.24
CA GLU A 72 -10.57 -28.39 -17.13
C GLU A 72 -9.80 -28.65 -15.83
N VAL A 73 -8.62 -29.28 -15.92
CA VAL A 73 -7.71 -29.48 -14.78
C VAL A 73 -7.05 -28.16 -14.34
N LEU A 74 -6.85 -27.18 -15.22
CA LEU A 74 -6.31 -25.86 -14.84
C LEU A 74 -7.15 -25.20 -13.75
N ALA A 75 -8.48 -25.37 -13.77
CA ALA A 75 -9.33 -24.87 -12.69
C ALA A 75 -8.98 -25.53 -11.35
N VAL A 76 -8.72 -26.83 -11.33
CA VAL A 76 -8.27 -27.54 -10.12
C VAL A 76 -6.90 -27.03 -9.65
N TYR A 77 -5.96 -26.89 -10.58
CA TYR A 77 -4.62 -26.37 -10.27
C TYR A 77 -4.70 -24.96 -9.65
N TYR A 78 -5.47 -24.07 -10.26
CA TYR A 78 -5.66 -22.70 -9.79
C TYR A 78 -6.36 -22.65 -8.42
N MET A 79 -7.38 -23.49 -8.23
CA MET A 79 -8.09 -23.66 -6.95
C MET A 79 -7.20 -24.19 -5.82
N VAL A 80 -6.25 -25.08 -6.11
CA VAL A 80 -5.37 -25.67 -5.08
C VAL A 80 -4.18 -24.77 -4.74
N ASN A 81 -3.60 -24.10 -5.75
CA ASN A 81 -2.27 -23.49 -5.61
C ASN A 81 -2.30 -21.96 -5.60
N LYS A 82 -3.37 -21.31 -6.09
CA LYS A 82 -3.42 -19.85 -6.26
C LYS A 82 -4.55 -19.17 -5.48
N VAL A 83 -5.60 -19.91 -5.11
CA VAL A 83 -6.76 -19.38 -4.38
C VAL A 83 -6.99 -20.16 -3.09
N ASN A 84 -7.16 -19.46 -1.97
CA ASN A 84 -7.76 -20.07 -0.79
C ASN A 84 -9.25 -20.24 -1.06
N LEU A 85 -9.64 -21.46 -1.42
CA LEU A 85 -11.03 -21.80 -1.66
C LEU A 85 -11.87 -21.55 -0.41
N LEU A 86 -12.79 -20.60 -0.50
CA LEU A 86 -13.77 -20.38 0.54
C LEU A 86 -14.88 -21.42 0.43
N VAL A 87 -15.32 -21.88 1.60
CA VAL A 87 -16.39 -22.86 1.74
C VAL A 87 -17.53 -22.20 2.49
N CYS A 88 -18.76 -22.48 2.07
CA CYS A 88 -19.93 -21.95 2.73
C CYS A 88 -20.01 -22.50 4.16
N SER A 89 -19.98 -21.64 5.18
CA SER A 89 -20.10 -22.04 6.59
C SER A 89 -21.45 -22.72 6.90
N GLY A 90 -22.46 -22.58 6.03
CA GLY A 90 -23.76 -23.21 6.18
C GLY A 90 -23.88 -24.61 5.55
N CYS A 91 -23.49 -24.74 4.27
CA CYS A 91 -23.66 -25.98 3.51
C CYS A 91 -22.35 -26.71 3.21
N TRP A 92 -21.21 -26.15 3.62
CA TRP A 92 -19.86 -26.63 3.29
C TRP A 92 -19.61 -26.76 1.78
N GLY A 93 -20.45 -26.13 0.96
CA GLY A 93 -20.29 -26.07 -0.49
C GLY A 93 -19.24 -25.05 -0.90
N LEU A 94 -18.52 -25.33 -1.97
CA LEU A 94 -17.52 -24.43 -2.53
C LEU A 94 -18.14 -23.10 -3.00
N LEU A 95 -17.51 -21.97 -2.67
CA LEU A 95 -17.94 -20.64 -3.08
C LEU A 95 -17.25 -20.23 -4.38
N VAL A 96 -17.78 -20.69 -5.51
CA VAL A 96 -17.25 -20.44 -6.87
C VAL A 96 -17.91 -19.24 -7.57
N GLY A 97 -18.85 -18.56 -6.92
CA GLY A 97 -19.60 -17.44 -7.47
C GLY A 97 -19.85 -16.38 -6.39
N PRO A 98 -20.77 -15.41 -6.62
CA PRO A 98 -21.08 -14.39 -5.64
C PRO A 98 -21.37 -15.01 -4.27
N TYR A 99 -20.67 -14.50 -3.26
CA TYR A 99 -20.80 -14.95 -1.88
C TYR A 99 -20.90 -13.75 -0.96
N PHE A 100 -21.31 -14.02 0.26
CA PHE A 100 -21.34 -13.06 1.36
C PHE A 100 -20.29 -13.44 2.38
N SER A 101 -19.56 -12.47 2.90
CA SER A 101 -18.53 -12.68 3.91
C SER A 101 -18.71 -11.72 5.07
N CYS A 102 -18.49 -12.20 6.29
CA CYS A 102 -18.53 -11.37 7.47
C CYS A 102 -17.25 -10.53 7.55
N LEU A 103 -17.41 -9.21 7.47
CA LEU A 103 -16.30 -8.25 7.55
C LEU A 103 -15.46 -8.38 8.84
N LEU A 104 -16.07 -8.83 9.96
CA LEU A 104 -15.40 -8.96 11.26
C LEU A 104 -14.64 -10.28 11.44
N CYS A 105 -14.96 -11.28 10.62
CA CYS A 105 -14.28 -12.57 10.56
C CYS A 105 -13.21 -12.64 9.46
N LEU A 106 -13.26 -11.73 8.50
CA LEU A 106 -12.35 -11.72 7.36
C LEU A 106 -10.87 -11.70 7.82
N GLY A 107 -10.07 -12.63 7.28
CA GLY A 107 -8.63 -12.73 7.55
C GLY A 107 -8.25 -13.53 8.80
N LYS A 108 -9.21 -13.98 9.60
CA LYS A 108 -8.98 -14.84 10.76
C LYS A 108 -9.07 -16.32 10.36
N SER A 109 -8.20 -16.82 9.47
CA SER A 109 -8.24 -18.25 9.11
C SER A 109 -8.02 -19.13 10.36
N PRO A 110 -8.83 -20.18 10.59
CA PRO A 110 -9.91 -20.73 9.76
C PRO A 110 -11.32 -20.16 10.03
N ASP A 111 -11.45 -19.19 10.93
CA ASP A 111 -12.69 -18.60 11.45
C ASP A 111 -13.37 -17.59 10.51
N THR A 112 -13.13 -17.66 9.20
CA THR A 112 -13.91 -16.84 8.26
C THR A 112 -15.35 -17.33 8.22
N PHE A 113 -16.30 -16.40 8.05
CA PHE A 113 -17.72 -16.73 7.94
C PHE A 113 -18.24 -16.29 6.59
N ASP A 114 -18.37 -17.26 5.69
CA ASP A 114 -18.69 -17.05 4.29
C ASP A 114 -19.92 -17.86 3.91
N LEU A 115 -20.90 -17.25 3.24
CA LEU A 115 -22.15 -17.89 2.84
C LEU A 115 -22.39 -17.80 1.34
N CYS A 116 -22.85 -18.90 0.74
CA CYS A 116 -23.40 -18.88 -0.61
C CYS A 116 -24.74 -18.12 -0.63
N CYS A 117 -25.17 -17.63 -1.79
CA CYS A 117 -26.43 -16.90 -1.92
C CYS A 117 -27.65 -17.68 -1.37
N THR A 118 -27.66 -19.01 -1.51
CA THR A 118 -28.76 -19.86 -1.03
C THR A 118 -28.79 -19.92 0.50
N CYS A 119 -27.64 -20.12 1.15
CA CYS A 119 -27.55 -20.13 2.61
C CYS A 119 -27.84 -18.75 3.21
N TYR A 120 -27.32 -17.69 2.58
CA TYR A 120 -27.63 -16.31 2.97
C TYR A 120 -29.14 -16.04 2.90
N ARG A 121 -29.78 -16.33 1.76
CA ARG A 121 -31.23 -16.12 1.55
C ARG A 121 -32.10 -16.84 2.58
N ARG A 122 -31.71 -18.06 2.96
CA ARG A 122 -32.47 -18.86 3.92
C ARG A 122 -32.39 -18.31 5.35
N GLY A 123 -31.34 -17.57 5.69
CA GLY A 123 -31.16 -16.99 7.04
C GLY A 123 -31.03 -18.03 8.16
N THR A 124 -30.79 -19.30 7.83
CA THR A 124 -30.79 -20.41 8.79
C THR A 124 -29.43 -20.64 9.48
N VAL A 125 -28.39 -19.91 9.09
CA VAL A 125 -27.04 -20.08 9.63
C VAL A 125 -26.80 -19.01 10.68
N ALA A 126 -26.83 -19.42 11.95
CA ALA A 126 -26.53 -18.53 13.07
C ALA A 126 -25.03 -18.19 13.09
N HIS A 127 -24.71 -16.93 13.31
CA HIS A 127 -23.37 -16.40 13.44
C HIS A 127 -23.36 -15.32 14.53
N GLU A 128 -22.24 -15.18 15.24
CA GLU A 128 -22.12 -14.29 16.40
C GLU A 128 -22.26 -12.80 16.04
N HIS A 129 -21.80 -12.42 14.84
CA HIS A 129 -21.92 -11.05 14.36
C HIS A 129 -23.25 -10.79 13.65
N SER A 130 -23.77 -9.57 13.84
CA SER A 130 -24.96 -9.05 13.17
C SER A 130 -24.87 -9.19 11.64
N SER A 131 -26.02 -9.43 10.99
CA SER A 131 -26.13 -9.55 9.53
C SER A 131 -25.74 -8.26 8.79
N GLU A 132 -25.66 -7.12 9.48
CA GLU A 132 -25.17 -5.86 8.91
C GLU A 132 -23.68 -5.93 8.49
N TYR A 133 -22.90 -6.81 9.12
CA TYR A 133 -21.49 -7.03 8.79
C TYR A 133 -21.29 -8.06 7.68
N LEU A 134 -22.38 -8.69 7.22
CA LEU A 134 -22.36 -9.74 6.21
C LEU A 134 -22.55 -9.12 4.83
N LEU A 135 -21.44 -8.83 4.16
CA LEU A 135 -21.40 -8.08 2.91
C LEU A 135 -21.21 -9.01 1.73
N ASP A 136 -21.85 -8.71 0.59
CA ASP A 136 -21.50 -9.36 -0.66
C ASP A 136 -20.05 -9.02 -1.05
N HIS A 137 -19.41 -9.89 -1.82
CA HIS A 137 -18.01 -9.74 -2.21
C HIS A 137 -17.67 -8.40 -2.88
N HIS A 138 -18.59 -7.74 -3.63
CA HIS A 138 -18.31 -6.42 -4.21
C HIS A 138 -18.38 -5.30 -3.17
N SER A 139 -19.40 -5.31 -2.31
CA SER A 139 -19.50 -4.36 -1.20
C SER A 139 -18.32 -4.48 -0.24
N LEU A 140 -17.87 -5.71 0.03
CA LEU A 140 -16.68 -5.98 0.83
C LEU A 140 -15.43 -5.33 0.23
N LEU A 141 -15.18 -5.51 -1.06
CA LEU A 141 -14.03 -4.90 -1.75
C LEU A 141 -14.08 -3.37 -1.71
N SER A 142 -15.27 -2.77 -1.80
CA SER A 142 -15.46 -1.32 -1.66
C SER A 142 -15.07 -0.84 -0.26
N VAL A 143 -15.55 -1.52 0.79
CA VAL A 143 -15.23 -1.19 2.18
C VAL A 143 -13.74 -1.34 2.46
N LEU A 144 -13.12 -2.44 2.02
CA LEU A 144 -11.67 -2.67 2.20
C LEU A 144 -10.84 -1.60 1.49
N ARG A 145 -11.21 -1.22 0.26
CA ARG A 145 -10.53 -0.15 -0.48
C ARG A 145 -10.63 1.21 0.24
N ASN A 146 -11.81 1.52 0.79
CA ASN A 146 -12.00 2.78 1.52
C ASN A 146 -11.21 2.78 2.84
N ARG A 147 -11.22 1.68 3.59
CA ARG A 147 -10.38 1.52 4.80
C ARG A 147 -8.89 1.70 4.51
N SER A 148 -8.39 1.19 3.39
CA SER A 148 -7.00 1.41 2.97
C SER A 148 -6.71 2.89 2.72
N LYS A 149 -7.58 3.60 2.01
CA LYS A 149 -7.43 5.05 1.76
C LYS A 149 -7.53 5.87 3.04
N GLU A 150 -8.44 5.51 3.93
CA GLU A 150 -8.59 6.17 5.24
C GLU A 150 -7.39 5.93 6.14
N ALA A 151 -6.83 4.71 6.13
CA ALA A 151 -5.60 4.38 6.84
C ALA A 151 -4.38 5.13 6.28
N GLU A 152 -4.28 5.29 4.95
CA GLU A 152 -3.24 6.10 4.32
C GLU A 152 -3.38 7.58 4.70
N LYS A 153 -4.62 8.11 4.68
CA LYS A 153 -4.91 9.49 5.09
C LYS A 153 -4.67 9.72 6.57
N SER A 154 -5.00 8.76 7.43
CA SER A 154 -4.77 8.85 8.88
C SER A 154 -3.28 8.77 9.23
N GLN A 155 -2.50 7.97 8.50
CA GLN A 155 -1.05 7.90 8.65
C GLN A 155 -0.38 9.24 8.31
N GLY A 156 -0.71 9.85 7.17
CA GLY A 156 -0.16 11.17 6.80
C GLY A 156 -0.51 12.27 7.80
N LYS A 157 -1.75 12.26 8.33
CA LYS A 157 -2.16 13.17 9.41
C LYS A 157 -1.36 12.96 10.69
N LYS A 158 -1.09 11.70 11.06
CA LYS A 158 -0.31 11.36 12.26
C LYS A 158 1.13 11.89 12.15
N GLU A 159 1.78 11.71 11.00
CA GLU A 159 3.15 12.19 10.78
C GLU A 159 3.26 13.73 10.85
N MET A 160 2.29 14.46 10.30
CA MET A 160 2.24 15.92 10.45
C MET A 160 2.01 16.35 11.90
N GLU A 161 1.20 15.61 12.67
CA GLU A 161 1.00 15.92 14.09
C GLU A 161 2.26 15.67 14.94
N GLU A 162 2.94 14.55 14.71
CA GLU A 162 4.23 14.26 15.34
C GLU A 162 5.25 15.37 15.02
N LEU A 163 5.26 15.87 13.79
CA LEU A 163 6.11 16.99 13.40
C LEU A 163 5.79 18.29 14.16
N ARG A 164 4.50 18.60 14.37
CA ARG A 164 4.09 19.76 15.19
C ARG A 164 4.56 19.64 16.63
N GLU A 165 4.47 18.46 17.22
CA GLU A 165 4.99 18.20 18.57
C GLU A 165 6.51 18.33 18.64
N ILE A 166 7.23 17.82 17.64
CA ILE A 166 8.68 18.00 17.53
C ILE A 166 9.04 19.49 17.42
N ALA A 167 8.35 20.26 16.58
CA ALA A 167 8.58 21.69 16.45
C ALA A 167 8.34 22.44 17.78
N ARG A 168 7.26 22.12 18.49
CA ARG A 168 6.96 22.66 19.83
C ARG A 168 8.05 22.31 20.83
N ALA A 169 8.52 21.06 20.84
CA ALA A 169 9.59 20.62 21.73
C ALA A 169 10.91 21.35 21.45
N HIS A 170 11.30 21.50 20.18
CA HIS A 170 12.49 22.24 19.78
C HIS A 170 12.41 23.73 20.16
N TYR A 171 11.26 24.36 19.96
CA TYR A 171 11.06 25.76 20.35
C TYR A 171 11.20 25.95 21.86
N ARG A 172 10.52 25.10 22.65
CA ARG A 172 10.56 25.17 24.13
C ARG A 172 11.94 24.90 24.70
N ALA A 173 12.69 23.98 24.10
CA ALA A 173 14.05 23.65 24.52
C ALA A 173 15.09 24.66 23.98
N GLY A 174 14.72 25.48 22.99
CA GLY A 174 15.59 26.49 22.40
C GLY A 174 15.93 27.62 23.38
N SER A 175 17.10 28.23 23.20
CA SER A 175 17.50 29.41 23.96
C SER A 175 16.58 30.61 23.68
N PRO A 176 16.58 31.65 24.53
CA PRO A 176 15.80 32.87 24.29
C PRO A 176 16.03 33.47 22.90
N GLU A 177 17.26 33.39 22.39
CA GLU A 177 17.62 33.87 21.05
C GLU A 177 16.96 33.03 19.95
N VAL A 178 16.94 31.71 20.09
CA VAL A 178 16.26 30.81 19.12
C VAL A 178 14.76 31.04 19.11
N GLN A 179 14.15 31.24 20.28
CA GLN A 179 12.73 31.55 20.40
C GLN A 179 12.40 32.91 19.77
N ALA A 180 13.23 33.92 20.01
CA ALA A 180 13.09 35.24 19.40
C ALA A 180 13.19 35.16 17.87
N LEU A 181 14.10 34.37 17.31
CA LEU A 181 14.20 34.19 15.86
C LEU A 181 12.93 33.60 15.23
N ALA A 182 12.28 32.64 15.90
CA ALA A 182 11.02 32.08 15.42
C ALA A 182 9.88 33.12 15.47
N TYR A 183 9.86 33.96 16.51
CA TYR A 183 8.89 35.05 16.63
C TYR A 183 9.12 36.17 15.60
N GLU A 184 10.37 36.56 15.36
CA GLU A 184 10.68 37.51 14.28
C GLU A 184 10.30 36.94 12.91
N PHE A 185 10.55 35.65 12.68
CA PHE A 185 10.10 34.99 11.45
C PHE A 185 8.58 35.07 11.26
N PHE A 186 7.80 34.83 12.31
CA PHE A 186 6.33 35.01 12.26
C PHE A 186 5.93 36.44 11.91
N LYS A 187 6.51 37.44 12.60
CA LYS A 187 6.23 38.87 12.34
C LYS A 187 6.63 39.32 10.94
N THR A 188 7.65 38.73 10.34
CA THR A 188 8.01 39.06 8.94
C THR A 188 6.98 38.59 7.93
N MET A 189 6.15 37.63 8.31
CA MET A 189 5.08 37.07 7.48
C MET A 189 3.75 37.80 7.71
N ASP A 190 3.43 38.09 8.97
CA ASP A 190 2.26 38.89 9.40
C ASP A 190 2.49 40.38 9.04
N THR A 191 2.18 40.74 7.79
CA THR A 191 2.48 42.06 7.24
C THR A 191 1.49 43.13 7.69
N ASN A 192 0.25 42.72 7.98
CA ASN A 192 -0.81 43.62 8.41
C ASN A 192 -0.86 43.79 9.95
N GLY A 193 -0.15 42.93 10.71
CA GLY A 193 -0.03 42.98 12.15
C GLY A 193 -1.28 42.49 12.90
N ASP A 194 -2.11 41.65 12.27
CA ASP A 194 -3.35 41.13 12.87
C ASP A 194 -3.13 39.93 13.80
N GLY A 195 -1.88 39.47 13.91
CA GLY A 195 -1.48 38.37 14.78
C GLY A 195 -1.75 36.99 14.17
N ARG A 196 -2.01 36.91 12.87
CA ARG A 196 -2.14 35.68 12.09
C ARG A 196 -1.45 35.87 10.73
N VAL A 197 -1.29 34.78 9.97
CA VAL A 197 -0.75 34.83 8.61
C VAL A 197 -1.76 34.21 7.66
N ASP A 198 -2.37 35.04 6.82
CA ASP A 198 -3.30 34.54 5.80
C ASP A 198 -2.58 33.89 4.60
N LEU A 199 -3.33 33.22 3.73
CA LEU A 199 -2.79 32.56 2.54
C LEU A 199 -2.04 33.54 1.61
N SER A 200 -2.51 34.78 1.47
CA SER A 200 -1.90 35.79 0.60
C SER A 200 -0.55 36.24 1.15
N GLU A 201 -0.48 36.49 2.46
CA GLU A 201 0.75 36.82 3.18
C GLU A 201 1.77 35.69 3.08
N PHE A 202 1.35 34.45 3.36
CA PHE A 202 2.17 33.26 3.20
C PHE A 202 2.73 33.12 1.77
N LEU A 203 1.87 33.19 0.74
CA LEU A 203 2.31 33.02 -0.66
C LEU A 203 3.26 34.14 -1.12
N THR A 204 3.07 35.35 -0.60
CA THR A 204 3.92 36.50 -0.88
C THR A 204 5.28 36.33 -0.22
N PHE A 205 5.31 35.94 1.06
CA PHE A 205 6.53 35.65 1.79
C PHE A 205 7.35 34.54 1.12
N MET A 206 6.72 33.41 0.76
CA MET A 206 7.41 32.29 0.09
C MET A 206 8.05 32.71 -1.22
N ARG A 207 7.40 33.60 -1.98
CA ARG A 207 7.97 34.17 -3.21
C ARG A 207 9.18 35.05 -2.92
N GLN A 208 9.07 35.94 -1.93
CA GLN A 208 10.12 36.91 -1.61
C GLN A 208 11.38 36.23 -1.04
N GLN A 209 11.22 35.18 -0.24
CA GLN A 209 12.31 34.43 0.38
C GLN A 209 12.89 33.33 -0.52
N GLY A 210 12.33 33.11 -1.72
CA GLY A 210 12.80 32.09 -2.65
C GLY A 210 12.35 30.65 -2.35
N TYR A 211 11.44 30.45 -1.39
CA TYR A 211 10.84 29.16 -1.05
C TYR A 211 9.75 28.73 -2.06
N SER A 212 10.08 28.78 -3.35
CA SER A 212 9.16 28.51 -4.45
C SER A 212 8.50 27.13 -4.39
N HIS A 213 9.20 26.11 -3.88
CA HIS A 213 8.68 24.75 -3.72
C HIS A 213 7.65 24.62 -2.57
N MET A 214 7.72 25.51 -1.56
CA MET A 214 6.74 25.56 -0.46
C MET A 214 5.54 26.45 -0.80
N ARG A 215 5.60 27.19 -1.92
CA ARG A 215 4.57 28.15 -2.34
C ARG A 215 3.34 27.44 -2.92
N SER A 216 2.60 26.76 -2.06
CA SER A 216 1.43 25.96 -2.44
C SER A 216 0.28 26.17 -1.44
N PRO A 217 -0.95 26.44 -1.92
CA PRO A 217 -2.14 26.44 -1.06
C PRO A 217 -2.37 25.09 -0.37
N TYR A 218 -1.97 23.99 -1.01
CA TYR A 218 -2.07 22.66 -0.40
C TYR A 218 -1.18 22.57 0.85
N PHE A 219 0.07 23.04 0.76
CA PHE A 219 0.99 23.01 1.89
C PHE A 219 0.58 23.99 3.00
N PHE A 220 0.01 25.15 2.65
CA PHE A 220 -0.60 26.04 3.63
C PHE A 220 -1.68 25.32 4.45
N ASN A 221 -2.60 24.61 3.79
CA ASN A 221 -3.66 23.86 4.47
C ASN A 221 -3.11 22.70 5.32
N GLU A 222 -1.94 22.15 4.97
CA GLU A 222 -1.27 21.16 5.81
C GLU A 222 -0.69 21.77 7.09
N LEU A 223 -0.39 23.07 7.11
CA LEU A 223 0.07 23.81 8.28
C LEU A 223 -1.10 24.27 9.16
N ASP A 224 -2.15 24.82 8.53
CA ASP A 224 -3.42 25.27 9.14
C ASP A 224 -4.13 24.08 9.80
N HIS A 225 -3.85 23.89 11.09
CA HIS A 225 -4.25 22.72 11.85
C HIS A 225 -5.72 22.80 12.24
N ASP A 226 -6.18 23.99 12.64
CA ASP A 226 -7.56 24.21 13.04
C ASP A 226 -8.50 24.49 11.85
N GLY A 227 -7.94 24.75 10.66
CA GLY A 227 -8.68 24.97 9.42
C GLY A 227 -9.37 26.32 9.38
N ASN A 228 -8.89 27.31 10.15
CA ASN A 228 -9.50 28.63 10.22
C ASN A 228 -9.13 29.54 9.03
N GLY A 229 -8.22 29.09 8.16
CA GLY A 229 -7.78 29.82 6.97
C GLY A 229 -6.61 30.79 7.19
N ALA A 230 -6.01 30.80 8.38
CA ALA A 230 -4.87 31.63 8.74
C ALA A 230 -3.95 30.89 9.73
N LEU A 231 -2.63 31.09 9.61
CA LEU A 231 -1.67 30.46 10.52
C LEU A 231 -1.48 31.30 11.77
N ASP A 232 -1.71 30.71 12.94
CA ASP A 232 -1.29 31.30 14.21
C ASP A 232 0.22 31.14 14.44
N PHE A 233 0.72 31.69 15.56
CA PHE A 233 2.14 31.60 15.90
C PHE A 233 2.64 30.14 16.03
N SER A 234 1.84 29.23 16.59
CA SER A 234 2.22 27.82 16.77
C SER A 234 2.30 27.08 15.42
N GLU A 235 1.37 27.37 14.51
CA GLU A 235 1.35 26.81 13.15
C GLU A 235 2.51 27.37 12.31
N ALA A 236 2.75 28.68 12.38
CA ALA A 236 3.89 29.32 11.71
C ALA A 236 5.25 28.91 12.31
N MET A 237 5.32 28.60 13.60
CA MET A 237 6.50 28.03 14.24
C MET A 237 6.80 26.63 13.67
N THR A 238 5.78 25.85 13.33
CA THR A 238 5.96 24.56 12.65
C THR A 238 6.60 24.75 11.27
N LEU A 239 6.14 25.74 10.51
CA LEU A 239 6.77 26.14 9.24
C LEU A 239 8.22 26.60 9.43
N TYR A 240 8.50 27.41 10.44
CA TYR A 240 9.87 27.83 10.77
C TYR A 240 10.77 26.62 11.02
N TYR A 241 10.28 25.64 11.80
CA TYR A 241 11.01 24.40 12.06
C TYR A 241 11.24 23.59 10.77
N ILE A 242 10.24 23.47 9.90
CA ILE A 242 10.35 22.77 8.60
C ILE A 242 11.47 23.38 7.75
N ILE A 243 11.50 24.71 7.64
CA ILE A 243 12.52 25.43 6.88
C ILE A 243 13.91 25.25 7.50
N LYS A 244 14.04 25.44 8.81
CA LYS A 244 15.35 25.37 9.51
C LYS A 244 15.92 23.96 9.60
N SER A 245 15.06 22.95 9.67
CA SER A 245 15.47 21.54 9.67
C SER A 245 15.75 21.00 8.27
N GLY A 246 15.42 21.75 7.21
CA GLY A 246 15.65 21.32 5.82
C GLY A 246 14.79 20.14 5.39
N ARG A 247 13.59 20.00 5.95
CA ARG A 247 12.70 18.88 5.61
C ARG A 247 12.28 18.95 4.14
N PRO A 248 12.40 17.82 3.40
CA PRO A 248 12.26 17.85 1.96
C PRO A 248 10.80 17.80 1.51
N PHE A 249 10.62 18.21 0.25
CA PHE A 249 9.42 17.94 -0.53
C PHE A 249 9.74 16.81 -1.50
N CYS A 250 8.72 16.07 -1.91
CA CYS A 250 8.87 14.97 -2.85
C CYS A 250 9.10 15.51 -4.27
N ASP A 251 10.20 15.14 -4.91
CA ASP A 251 10.50 15.50 -6.31
C ASP A 251 9.59 14.77 -7.32
N GLY A 252 8.86 13.73 -6.89
CA GLY A 252 7.91 13.00 -7.71
C GLY A 252 6.50 13.62 -7.74
N CYS A 253 5.97 14.02 -6.58
CA CYS A 253 4.59 14.53 -6.45
C CYS A 253 4.49 15.97 -5.94
N ALA A 254 5.60 16.63 -5.64
CA ALA A 254 5.70 17.98 -5.07
C ALA A 254 5.05 18.17 -3.68
N ASN A 255 4.57 17.10 -3.04
CA ASN A 255 4.01 17.18 -1.69
C ASN A 255 5.11 17.21 -0.62
N PHE A 256 4.82 17.88 0.50
CA PHE A 256 5.68 17.88 1.67
C PHE A 256 5.80 16.47 2.27
N ILE A 257 6.97 16.10 2.80
CA ILE A 257 7.20 14.80 3.43
C ILE A 257 7.43 14.98 4.94
N PRO A 258 6.41 14.71 5.79
CA PRO A 258 6.54 14.89 7.24
C PRO A 258 7.34 13.78 7.93
N GLY A 259 7.30 12.56 7.38
CA GLY A 259 7.91 11.37 7.96
C GLY A 259 9.12 10.87 7.18
N ILE A 260 9.21 9.55 7.05
CA ILE A 260 10.29 8.84 6.36
C ILE A 260 10.27 9.20 4.87
N PHE A 261 11.44 9.55 4.34
CA PHE A 261 11.65 9.83 2.92
C PHE A 261 12.89 9.11 2.41
N PHE A 262 12.96 8.92 1.10
CA PHE A 262 14.07 8.27 0.41
C PHE A 262 14.84 9.30 -0.39
N SER A 263 16.15 9.39 -0.18
CA SER A 263 17.03 10.29 -0.93
C SER A 263 17.92 9.50 -1.88
N CYS A 264 18.11 10.01 -3.09
CA CYS A 264 19.17 9.53 -3.98
C CYS A 264 20.53 9.87 -3.35
N VAL A 265 21.35 8.86 -3.10
CA VAL A 265 22.69 9.01 -2.51
C VAL A 265 23.58 9.93 -3.33
N GLU A 266 23.53 9.84 -4.66
CA GLU A 266 24.34 10.70 -5.54
C GLU A 266 23.90 12.15 -5.49
N CYS A 267 22.59 12.42 -5.61
CA CYS A 267 22.08 13.79 -5.55
C CYS A 267 22.22 14.42 -4.17
N PHE A 268 22.13 13.61 -3.12
CA PHE A 268 22.27 14.09 -1.75
C PHE A 268 23.65 14.70 -1.47
N LYS A 269 24.68 14.34 -2.24
CA LYS A 269 26.01 14.98 -2.17
C LYS A 269 25.99 16.43 -2.62
N ASN A 270 25.03 16.84 -3.45
CA ASN A 270 24.92 18.20 -3.93
C ASN A 270 24.01 19.03 -3.00
N PRO A 271 24.54 20.01 -2.25
CA PRO A 271 23.75 20.83 -1.32
C PRO A 271 22.63 21.64 -2.00
N GLN A 272 22.76 21.88 -3.31
CA GLN A 272 21.81 22.67 -4.09
C GLN A 272 20.73 21.81 -4.76
N ARG A 273 20.91 20.48 -4.81
CA ARG A 273 20.07 19.62 -5.64
C ARG A 273 20.03 18.17 -5.12
N SER A 274 19.42 17.99 -3.96
CA SER A 274 19.02 16.65 -3.51
C SER A 274 17.80 16.18 -4.30
N PHE A 275 17.60 14.85 -4.36
CA PHE A 275 16.43 14.25 -4.98
C PHE A 275 15.77 13.31 -3.97
N ASN A 276 14.59 13.69 -3.49
CA ASN A 276 13.89 13.09 -2.37
C ASN A 276 12.52 12.58 -2.82
N LEU A 277 12.15 11.38 -2.39
CA LEU A 277 10.88 10.75 -2.71
C LEU A 277 10.13 10.40 -1.42
N CYS A 278 8.82 10.67 -1.42
CA CYS A 278 7.93 10.09 -0.41
C CYS A 278 7.82 8.58 -0.61
N ARG A 279 7.34 7.87 0.43
CA ARG A 279 7.15 6.41 0.40
C ARG A 279 6.35 5.93 -0.83
N ASP A 280 5.31 6.65 -1.23
CA ASP A 280 4.42 6.22 -2.30
C ASP A 280 5.04 6.45 -3.69
N CYS A 281 5.75 7.57 -3.88
CA CYS A 281 6.52 7.83 -5.10
C CYS A 281 7.71 6.85 -5.21
N TYR A 282 8.33 6.53 -4.07
CA TYR A 282 9.34 5.48 -4.01
C TYR A 282 8.74 4.12 -4.34
N ARG A 283 7.57 3.72 -3.85
CA ARG A 283 6.97 2.41 -4.19
C ARG A 283 6.51 2.31 -5.65
N SER A 284 5.99 3.39 -6.24
CA SER A 284 5.26 3.35 -7.51
C SER A 284 6.12 3.32 -8.79
N THR A 285 7.45 3.32 -8.72
CA THR A 285 8.38 3.33 -9.89
C THR A 285 8.27 4.53 -10.83
N LYS A 286 7.37 5.48 -10.56
CA LYS A 286 7.17 6.71 -11.35
C LYS A 286 8.14 7.81 -10.92
N CYS A 287 9.44 7.59 -11.06
CA CYS A 287 10.44 8.64 -10.92
C CYS A 287 11.31 8.68 -12.18
N ASN A 288 11.23 9.77 -12.96
CA ASN A 288 12.12 10.01 -14.10
C ASN A 288 13.47 10.54 -13.60
N HIS A 289 14.14 9.73 -12.79
CA HIS A 289 15.42 10.05 -12.15
C HIS A 289 16.35 8.86 -12.36
N ASN A 290 17.47 9.08 -13.06
CA ASN A 290 18.33 8.00 -13.50
C ASN A 290 19.80 8.28 -13.18
N HIS A 291 20.34 7.43 -12.32
CA HIS A 291 21.75 7.30 -11.94
C HIS A 291 22.01 5.78 -11.76
N ASP A 292 22.02 5.04 -12.87
CA ASP A 292 22.14 3.56 -12.89
C ASP A 292 21.02 2.80 -12.12
N GLY A 293 19.79 3.33 -12.15
CA GLY A 293 18.61 2.69 -11.57
C GLY A 293 18.35 2.99 -10.09
N ARG A 294 17.43 2.24 -9.46
CA ARG A 294 16.92 2.50 -8.09
C ARG A 294 17.81 2.02 -6.94
N ILE A 295 18.98 1.46 -7.24
CA ILE A 295 19.85 0.77 -6.28
C ILE A 295 20.52 1.77 -5.30
N GLN A 296 20.41 3.08 -5.55
CA GLN A 296 21.11 4.12 -4.80
C GLN A 296 20.20 5.03 -3.94
N PHE A 297 18.99 4.60 -3.59
CA PHE A 297 18.12 5.36 -2.69
C PHE A 297 18.20 4.81 -1.26
N LEU A 298 18.44 5.69 -0.29
CA LEU A 298 18.42 5.36 1.14
C LEU A 298 17.35 6.19 1.84
N ASP A 299 16.70 5.60 2.84
CA ASP A 299 15.84 6.39 3.72
C ASP A 299 16.67 7.32 4.62
N ASN A 300 16.03 8.33 5.20
CA ASN A 300 16.70 9.36 5.98
C ASN A 300 17.43 8.84 7.23
N TYR A 301 17.05 7.69 7.81
CA TYR A 301 17.78 7.08 8.93
C TYR A 301 19.02 6.36 8.44
N THR A 302 18.86 5.48 7.43
CA THR A 302 20.00 4.75 6.85
C THR A 302 21.01 5.71 6.24
N LEU A 303 20.57 6.79 5.61
CA LEU A 303 21.46 7.82 5.07
C LEU A 303 22.24 8.55 6.17
N LEU A 304 21.61 8.83 7.31
CA LEU A 304 22.29 9.46 8.45
C LEU A 304 23.32 8.52 9.08
N GLU A 305 23.01 7.23 9.22
CA GLU A 305 23.96 6.25 9.73
C GLU A 305 25.09 5.96 8.75
N ALA A 306 24.82 5.93 7.45
CA ALA A 306 25.85 5.82 6.41
C ALA A 306 26.83 7.01 6.41
N LYS A 307 26.47 8.17 6.99
CA LYS A 307 27.42 9.27 7.22
C LYS A 307 28.36 9.04 8.40
N ARG A 308 28.01 8.13 9.31
CA ARG A 308 28.75 7.87 10.56
C ARG A 308 29.65 6.65 10.46
N ASP A 309 29.28 5.68 9.63
CA ASP A 309 29.92 4.39 9.50
C ASP A 309 30.41 4.17 8.05
N GLU A 310 31.74 4.06 7.90
CA GLU A 310 32.41 3.92 6.61
C GLU A 310 32.12 2.57 5.92
N ASP A 311 31.89 1.50 6.68
CA ASP A 311 31.58 0.17 6.14
C ASP A 311 30.14 0.14 5.60
N LEU A 312 29.21 0.79 6.31
CA LEU A 312 27.84 1.05 5.84
C LEU A 312 27.82 1.98 4.62
N ALA A 313 28.67 3.00 4.60
CA ALA A 313 28.85 3.86 3.44
C ALA A 313 29.31 3.06 2.20
N GLN A 314 30.34 2.23 2.34
CA GLN A 314 30.84 1.42 1.22
C GLN A 314 29.80 0.40 0.73
N THR A 315 29.08 -0.27 1.63
CA THR A 315 28.03 -1.23 1.26
C THR A 315 26.78 -0.58 0.66
N ALA A 316 26.48 0.67 1.02
CA ALA A 316 25.39 1.46 0.46
C ALA A 316 25.77 2.30 -0.77
N GLY A 317 26.99 2.16 -1.29
CA GLY A 317 27.46 2.90 -2.49
C GLY A 317 27.86 4.36 -2.23
N VAL A 318 28.05 4.76 -0.97
CA VAL A 318 28.54 6.07 -0.53
C VAL A 318 30.08 6.04 -0.45
N ASN A 319 30.79 6.27 -1.56
CA ASN A 319 32.27 6.20 -1.53
C ASN A 319 32.90 7.43 -0.82
N SER A 320 33.83 7.19 0.10
CA SER A 320 34.35 8.08 1.16
C SER A 320 35.58 8.93 0.79
N ASN A 321 35.74 9.34 -0.47
CA ASN A 321 36.83 10.25 -0.84
C ASN A 321 36.26 11.62 -1.24
N GLU A 322 36.72 12.66 -0.53
CA GLU A 322 36.37 14.09 -0.64
C GLU A 322 35.27 14.59 0.32
N VAL A 323 35.45 14.29 1.61
CA VAL A 323 34.87 15.08 2.70
C VAL A 323 35.96 15.99 3.27
N ILE A 324 35.97 17.26 2.86
CA ILE A 324 36.45 18.40 3.65
C ILE A 324 35.37 19.47 3.62
#